data_AF-A0A949Q887-F1
#
_entry.id   AF-A0A949Q887-F1
#
_cell.length_a   1.000
_cell.length_b   1.000
_cell.length_c   1.000
_cell.angle_alpha   90.00
_cell.angle_beta   90.00
_cell.angle_gamma   90.00
#
_symmetry.space_group_name_H-M   'P 1'
#
loop_
_entity.id
_entity.type
_entity.pdbx_description
1 polymer ?
#
loop_
_entity_poly.entity_id
_entity_poly.type
_entity_poly.pdbx_seq_one_letter_code
_entity_poly.pdbx_strand_id
1 'polypeptide(L)'
;TETLDAQVQKATIELLEFALAEQNAEAGTVVRDKIRVAQVELRSEIESMLNDMEKHALESAAAATGAAQFAKTLMLGLCAAVVILGTLIAVLIMRGITRPLADTVDASHRIAGGDLTVRINAHGDDEIGRLQTAKW
;
A
#
# COMPACT_ATOMS: atom_id res chain seq x y z
N THR A 1 -6.28 -19.93 -39.03
CA THR A 1 -7.63 -20.23 -38.50
C THR A 1 -8.57 -19.24 -39.15
N GLU A 2 -9.58 -19.75 -39.87
CA GLU A 2 -10.61 -18.91 -40.53
C GLU A 2 -11.39 -18.18 -39.43
N THR A 3 -11.54 -16.85 -39.54
CA THR A 3 -12.21 -16.04 -38.52
C THR A 3 -13.68 -16.45 -38.37
N LEU A 4 -14.25 -16.29 -37.18
CA LEU A 4 -15.66 -16.60 -36.92
C LEU A 4 -16.60 -15.90 -37.91
N ASP A 5 -16.26 -14.66 -38.27
CA ASP A 5 -16.96 -13.88 -39.30
C ASP A 5 -16.94 -14.55 -40.68
N ALA A 6 -15.77 -15.01 -41.13
CA ALA A 6 -15.65 -15.72 -42.41
C ALA A 6 -16.41 -17.05 -42.41
N GLN A 7 -16.41 -17.78 -41.29
CA GLN A 7 -17.18 -19.02 -41.13
C GLN A 7 -18.69 -18.79 -41.19
N VAL A 8 -19.19 -17.74 -40.50
CA VAL A 8 -20.61 -17.36 -40.52
C VAL A 8 -21.03 -16.90 -41.91
N GLN A 9 -20.20 -16.12 -42.58
CA GLN A 9 -20.48 -15.62 -43.93
C GLN A 9 -20.60 -16.78 -44.93
N LYS A 10 -19.67 -17.73 -44.88
CA LYS A 10 -19.69 -18.94 -45.71
C LYS A 10 -20.90 -19.83 -45.43
N ALA A 11 -21.22 -20.04 -44.15
CA ALA A 11 -22.40 -20.82 -43.77
C ALA A 11 -23.71 -20.15 -44.20
N THR A 12 -23.77 -18.82 -44.22
CA THR A 12 -24.95 -18.07 -44.66
C THR A 12 -25.14 -18.17 -46.18
N ILE A 13 -24.05 -18.14 -46.95
CA ILE A 13 -24.09 -18.35 -48.40
C ILE A 13 -24.59 -19.76 -48.72
N GLU A 14 -24.05 -20.77 -48.07
CA GLU A 14 -24.44 -22.17 -48.25
C GLU A 14 -25.90 -22.42 -47.84
N LEU A 15 -26.37 -21.75 -46.78
CA LEU A 15 -27.77 -21.77 -46.38
C LEU A 15 -28.69 -21.19 -47.47
N LEU A 16 -28.30 -20.06 -48.06
CA LEU A 16 -29.04 -19.41 -49.14
C LEU A 16 -29.10 -20.29 -50.40
N GLU A 17 -28.00 -20.97 -50.73
CA GLU A 17 -27.96 -21.91 -51.86
C GLU A 17 -28.93 -23.07 -51.67
N PHE A 18 -28.92 -23.73 -50.49
CA PHE A 18 -29.86 -24.82 -50.21
C PHE A 18 -31.31 -24.34 -50.11
N ALA A 19 -31.55 -23.14 -49.58
CA ALA A 19 -32.90 -22.56 -49.52
C ALA A 19 -33.45 -22.23 -50.91
N LEU A 20 -32.63 -21.66 -51.80
CA LEU A 20 -33.02 -21.36 -53.19
C LEU A 20 -33.27 -22.63 -54.02
N ALA A 21 -32.60 -23.74 -53.67
CA ALA A 21 -32.79 -25.05 -54.29
C ALA A 21 -33.98 -25.85 -53.70
N GLU A 22 -34.77 -25.28 -52.77
CA GLU A 22 -35.84 -25.93 -52.01
C GLU A 22 -35.38 -27.17 -51.20
N GLN A 23 -34.08 -27.27 -50.93
CA GLN A 23 -33.44 -28.36 -50.17
C GLN A 23 -33.51 -28.07 -48.66
N ASN A 24 -34.72 -28.18 -48.12
CA ASN A 24 -35.00 -27.81 -46.72
C ASN A 24 -34.27 -28.68 -45.69
N ALA A 25 -33.98 -29.95 -46.02
CA ALA A 25 -33.26 -30.85 -45.11
C ALA A 25 -31.79 -30.42 -44.95
N GLU A 26 -31.14 -30.10 -46.06
CA GLU A 26 -29.76 -29.64 -46.17
C GLU A 26 -29.60 -28.21 -45.62
N ALA A 27 -30.55 -27.31 -45.90
CA ALA A 27 -30.59 -25.99 -45.25
C ALA A 27 -30.66 -26.13 -43.72
N GLY A 28 -31.45 -27.10 -43.24
CA GLY A 28 -31.57 -27.42 -41.82
C GLY A 28 -30.28 -27.94 -41.18
N THR A 29 -29.41 -28.66 -41.91
CA THR A 29 -28.11 -29.11 -41.39
C THR A 29 -27.12 -27.95 -41.30
N VAL A 30 -27.09 -27.05 -42.28
CA VAL A 30 -26.23 -25.85 -42.24
C VAL A 30 -26.53 -24.97 -41.03
N VAL A 31 -27.81 -24.74 -40.73
CA VAL A 31 -28.19 -23.98 -39.52
C VAL A 31 -27.71 -24.66 -38.24
N ARG A 32 -27.87 -25.98 -38.16
CA ARG A 32 -27.57 -26.76 -36.95
C ARG A 32 -26.08 -26.92 -36.71
N ASP A 33 -25.32 -27.18 -37.77
CA ASP A 33 -23.94 -27.65 -37.68
C ASP A 33 -22.94 -26.51 -37.86
N LYS A 34 -23.31 -25.42 -38.56
CA LYS A 34 -22.42 -24.28 -38.82
C LYS A 34 -22.86 -23.03 -38.08
N ILE A 35 -24.09 -22.57 -38.33
CA ILE A 35 -24.58 -21.30 -37.76
C ILE A 35 -24.73 -21.40 -36.25
N ARG A 36 -25.36 -22.46 -35.73
CA ARG A 36 -25.55 -22.64 -34.29
C ARG A 36 -24.23 -22.86 -33.55
N VAL A 37 -23.26 -23.54 -34.16
CA VAL A 37 -21.92 -23.70 -33.60
C VAL A 37 -21.21 -22.36 -33.50
N ALA A 38 -21.23 -21.57 -34.58
CA ALA A 38 -20.65 -20.22 -34.58
C ALA A 38 -21.33 -19.28 -33.56
N GLN A 39 -22.64 -19.41 -33.34
CA GLN A 39 -23.35 -18.67 -32.30
C GLN A 39 -22.93 -19.07 -30.88
N VAL A 40 -22.68 -20.36 -30.64
CA VAL A 40 -22.18 -20.83 -29.34
C VAL A 40 -20.75 -20.32 -29.10
N GLU A 41 -19.90 -20.35 -30.11
CA GLU A 41 -18.54 -19.81 -30.05
C GLU A 41 -18.54 -18.31 -29.78
N LEU A 42 -19.36 -17.54 -30.51
CA LEU A 42 -19.53 -16.09 -30.27
C LEU A 42 -19.96 -15.81 -28.82
N ARG A 43 -20.93 -16.58 -28.31
CA ARG A 43 -21.42 -16.41 -26.94
C ARG A 43 -20.34 -16.71 -25.92
N SER A 44 -19.56 -17.77 -26.14
CA SER A 44 -18.44 -18.14 -25.27
C SER A 44 -17.38 -17.04 -25.23
N GLU A 45 -17.07 -16.42 -26.36
CA GLU A 45 -16.10 -15.32 -26.42
C GLU A 45 -16.59 -14.08 -25.67
N ILE A 46 -17.87 -13.73 -25.85
CA ILE A 46 -18.51 -12.63 -25.11
C ILE A 46 -18.48 -12.91 -23.60
N GLU A 47 -18.76 -14.14 -23.18
CA GLU A 47 -18.73 -14.53 -21.76
C GLU A 47 -17.30 -14.50 -21.18
N SER A 48 -16.30 -14.92 -21.96
CA SER A 48 -14.88 -14.77 -21.58
C SER A 48 -14.51 -13.30 -21.39
N MET A 49 -14.88 -12.44 -22.36
CA MET A 49 -14.62 -11.00 -22.26
C MET A 49 -15.29 -10.38 -21.03
N LEU A 50 -16.54 -10.76 -20.72
CA LEU A 50 -17.24 -10.26 -19.53
C LEU A 50 -16.52 -10.68 -18.24
N ASN A 51 -16.08 -11.93 -18.14
CA ASN A 51 -15.33 -12.43 -16.99
C ASN A 51 -13.97 -11.71 -16.83
N ASP A 52 -13.26 -11.47 -17.93
CA ASP A 52 -11.99 -10.73 -17.91
C ASP A 52 -12.21 -9.27 -17.49
N MET A 53 -13.27 -8.63 -17.98
CA MET A 53 -13.66 -7.27 -17.57
C MET A 53 -14.00 -7.20 -16.08
N GLU A 54 -14.76 -8.17 -15.55
CA GLU A 54 -15.10 -8.24 -14.13
C GLU A 54 -13.85 -8.41 -13.27
N LYS A 55 -12.95 -9.32 -13.66
CA LYS A 55 -11.67 -9.54 -12.96
C LYS A 55 -10.80 -8.29 -12.95
N HIS A 56 -10.65 -7.62 -14.09
CA HIS A 56 -9.90 -6.38 -14.18
C HIS A 56 -10.51 -5.24 -13.36
N ALA A 57 -11.85 -5.16 -13.29
CA ALA A 57 -12.52 -4.18 -12.45
C ALA A 57 -12.22 -4.41 -10.96
N LEU A 58 -12.25 -5.67 -10.50
CA LEU A 58 -11.91 -6.04 -9.12
C LEU A 58 -10.43 -5.75 -8.80
N GLU A 59 -9.51 -6.13 -9.70
CA GLU A 59 -8.08 -5.86 -9.54
C GLU A 59 -7.78 -4.36 -9.51
N SER A 60 -8.41 -3.57 -10.39
CA SER A 60 -8.26 -2.12 -10.42
C SER A 60 -8.79 -1.46 -9.15
N ALA A 61 -9.95 -1.90 -8.64
CA ALA A 61 -10.48 -1.44 -7.37
C ALA A 61 -9.53 -1.77 -6.19
N ALA A 62 -8.97 -2.98 -6.17
CA ALA A 62 -7.98 -3.37 -5.17
C ALA A 62 -6.69 -2.53 -5.28
N ALA A 63 -6.17 -2.31 -6.49
CA ALA A 63 -4.97 -1.52 -6.73
C ALA A 63 -5.14 -0.05 -6.34
N ALA A 64 -6.30 0.54 -6.63
CA ALA A 64 -6.62 1.92 -6.25
C ALA A 64 -6.60 2.12 -4.73
N THR A 65 -7.02 1.12 -3.96
CA THR A 65 -6.95 1.17 -2.50
C THR A 65 -5.57 0.83 -1.94
N GLY A 66 -4.80 -0.03 -2.60
CA GLY A 66 -3.49 -0.49 -2.15
C GLY A 66 -2.46 0.63 -1.98
N ALA A 67 -2.31 1.50 -2.99
CA ALA A 67 -1.36 2.62 -2.92
C ALA A 67 -1.72 3.62 -1.80
N ALA A 68 -3.00 3.95 -1.65
CA ALA A 68 -3.49 4.82 -0.59
C ALA A 68 -3.29 4.19 0.81
N GLN A 69 -3.54 2.89 0.96
CA GLN A 69 -3.36 2.16 2.22
C GLN A 69 -1.89 2.11 2.63
N PHE A 70 -0.99 1.86 1.68
CA PHE A 70 0.45 1.87 1.91
C PHE A 70 0.94 3.26 2.33
N ALA A 71 0.55 4.31 1.60
CA ALA A 71 0.91 5.68 1.93
C ALA A 71 0.43 6.08 3.33
N LYS A 72 -0.82 5.73 3.70
CA LYS A 72 -1.35 5.97 5.06
C LYS A 72 -0.53 5.25 6.13
N THR A 73 -0.20 3.98 5.91
CA THR A 73 0.59 3.18 6.85
C THR A 73 1.98 3.77 7.05
N LEU A 74 2.63 4.19 5.95
CA LEU A 74 3.94 4.83 5.99
C LEU A 74 3.90 6.16 6.74
N MET A 75 2.90 7.01 6.47
CA MET A 75 2.73 8.28 7.19
C MET A 75 2.54 8.07 8.70
N LEU A 76 1.67 7.13 9.09
CA LEU A 76 1.46 6.80 10.50
C LEU A 76 2.73 6.27 11.16
N GLY A 77 3.49 5.42 10.46
CA GLY A 77 4.78 4.92 10.93
C GLY A 77 5.81 6.02 11.14
N LEU A 78 5.92 6.97 10.20
CA LEU A 78 6.82 8.12 10.31
C LEU A 78 6.40 9.05 11.45
N CYS A 79 5.12 9.36 11.60
CA CYS A 79 4.62 10.15 12.72
C CYS A 79 4.95 9.50 14.06
N ALA A 80 4.72 8.20 14.19
CA ALA A 80 5.07 7.46 15.40
C ALA A 80 6.58 7.50 15.67
N ALA A 81 7.41 7.31 14.64
CA ALA A 81 8.86 7.40 14.77
C ALA A 81 9.32 8.78 15.25
N VAL A 82 8.76 9.86 14.71
CA VAL A 82 9.06 11.24 15.14
C VAL A 82 8.70 11.46 16.61
N VAL A 83 7.51 11.01 17.04
CA VAL A 83 7.08 11.14 18.44
C VAL A 83 7.99 10.37 19.38
N ILE A 84 8.36 9.14 19.02
CA ILE A 84 9.26 8.29 19.83
C ILE A 84 10.65 8.95 19.93
N LEU A 85 11.24 9.35 18.81
CA LEU A 85 12.56 9.97 18.78
C LEU A 85 12.58 11.31 19.52
N GLY A 86 11.56 12.15 19.33
CA GLY A 86 11.43 13.41 20.04
C GLY A 86 11.32 13.21 21.55
N THR A 87 10.52 12.23 21.98
CA THR A 87 10.38 11.89 23.40
C THR A 87 11.69 11.35 23.97
N LEU A 88 12.37 10.46 23.25
CA LEU A 88 13.65 9.89 23.67
C LEU A 88 14.71 10.98 23.83
N ILE A 89 14.84 11.86 22.84
CA ILE A 89 15.79 12.99 22.89
C ILE A 89 15.45 13.92 24.05
N ALA A 90 14.18 14.25 24.25
CA ALA A 90 13.75 15.10 25.37
C ALA A 90 14.13 14.47 26.73
N VAL A 91 13.92 13.16 26.90
CA VAL A 91 14.30 12.43 28.12
C VAL A 91 15.82 12.40 28.32
N LEU A 92 16.59 12.20 27.25
CA LEU A 92 18.05 12.21 27.29
C LEU A 92 18.58 13.59 27.70
N ILE A 93 18.07 14.67 27.11
CA ILE A 93 18.45 16.05 27.45
C ILE A 93 18.08 16.35 28.92
N MET A 94 16.88 15.98 29.34
CA MET A 94 16.42 16.22 30.71
C MET A 94 17.31 15.54 31.75
N ARG A 95 17.75 14.30 31.47
CA ARG A 95 18.58 13.51 32.40
C ARG A 95 20.06 13.88 32.34
N GLY A 96 20.58 14.23 31.16
CA GLY A 96 22.00 14.53 30.97
C GLY A 96 22.38 15.98 31.25
N ILE A 97 21.49 16.94 30.99
CA ILE A 97 21.82 18.37 31.08
C ILE A 97 20.94 19.10 32.07
N THR A 98 19.62 19.08 31.86
CA THR A 98 18.69 19.95 32.61
C THR A 98 18.72 19.65 34.11
N ARG A 99 18.72 18.37 34.50
CA ARG A 99 18.72 17.97 35.91
C ARG A 99 20.07 18.23 36.61
N PRO A 100 21.24 17.80 36.10
CA PRO A 100 22.51 18.13 36.72
C PRO A 100 22.78 19.64 36.82
N LEU A 101 22.35 20.44 35.84
CA LEU A 101 22.49 21.89 35.89
C LEU A 101 21.64 22.51 37.00
N ALA A 102 20.40 22.05 37.17
CA ALA A 102 19.53 22.49 38.26
C ALA A 102 20.13 22.14 39.63
N ASP A 103 20.69 20.94 39.78
CA ASP A 103 21.35 20.51 41.01
C ASP A 103 22.57 21.40 41.34
N THR A 104 23.35 21.80 40.33
CA THR A 104 24.50 22.71 40.50
C THR A 104 24.07 24.12 40.91
N VAL A 105 22.97 24.64 40.34
CA VAL A 105 22.43 25.96 40.69
C VAL A 105 21.91 25.96 42.14
N ASP A 106 21.18 24.92 42.56
CA ASP A 106 20.70 24.78 43.93
C ASP A 106 21.87 24.70 44.93
N ALA A 107 22.89 23.92 44.61
CA ALA A 107 24.09 23.83 45.44
C ALA A 107 24.81 25.17 45.59
N SER A 108 24.91 25.96 44.50
CA SER A 108 25.50 27.30 44.53
C SER A 108 24.72 28.26 45.43
N HIS A 109 23.38 28.18 45.40
CA HIS A 109 22.52 28.97 46.30
C HIS A 109 22.72 28.61 47.78
N ARG A 110 22.84 27.32 48.11
CA ARG A 110 23.08 26.86 49.49
C ARG A 110 24.45 27.29 50.01
N ILE A 111 25.48 27.25 49.17
CA ILE A 111 26.83 27.75 49.50
C ILE A 111 26.78 29.26 49.77
N ALA A 112 26.09 30.04 48.92
CA ALA A 112 25.90 31.47 49.15
C ALA A 112 25.12 31.77 50.45
N GLY A 113 24.26 30.84 50.88
CA GLY A 113 23.55 30.88 52.16
C GLY A 113 24.40 30.48 53.38
N GLY A 114 25.68 30.15 53.20
CA GLY A 114 26.61 29.81 54.28
C GLY A 114 26.70 28.31 54.63
N ASP A 115 25.99 27.44 53.92
CA ASP A 115 26.13 25.98 54.07
C ASP A 115 27.25 25.46 53.16
N LEU A 116 28.43 25.25 53.72
CA LEU A 116 29.60 24.71 53.03
C LEU A 116 29.65 23.17 53.03
N THR A 117 28.64 22.50 53.58
CA THR A 117 28.61 21.02 53.64
C THR A 117 27.99 20.38 52.40
N VAL A 118 27.55 21.19 51.43
CA VAL A 118 26.91 20.73 50.19
C VAL A 118 27.87 19.90 49.34
N ARG A 119 27.46 18.69 49.00
CA ARG A 119 28.18 17.82 48.05
C ARG A 119 27.35 17.63 46.80
N ILE A 120 27.87 18.10 45.66
CA ILE A 120 27.33 17.78 44.34
C ILE A 120 27.95 16.46 43.92
N ASN A 121 27.14 15.42 43.77
CA ASN A 121 27.62 14.15 43.26
C ASN A 121 27.61 14.22 41.73
N ALA A 122 28.77 14.40 41.12
CA ALA A 122 28.89 14.47 39.68
C ALA A 122 28.56 13.10 39.05
N HIS A 123 27.68 13.10 38.06
CA HIS A 123 27.34 11.90 37.30
C HIS A 123 27.62 12.18 35.81
N GLY A 124 28.47 11.34 35.19
CA GLY A 124 28.85 11.45 33.79
C GLY A 124 30.29 11.94 33.58
N ASP A 125 30.91 11.50 32.48
CA ASP A 125 32.28 11.87 32.06
C ASP A 125 32.29 13.02 31.01
N ASP A 126 31.14 13.64 30.77
CA ASP A 126 30.99 14.75 29.83
C ASP A 126 31.47 16.09 30.43
N GLU A 127 31.42 17.17 29.63
CA GLU A 127 31.84 18.50 30.05
C GLU A 127 31.08 19.01 31.29
N ILE A 128 29.84 18.57 31.50
CA ILE A 128 29.00 18.95 32.64
C ILE A 128 29.41 18.20 33.91
N GLY A 129 29.64 16.89 33.81
CA GLY A 129 30.16 16.09 34.92
C GLY A 129 31.55 16.55 35.35
N ARG A 130 32.43 16.88 34.39
CA ARG A 130 33.76 17.44 34.68
C ARG A 130 33.67 18.78 35.40
N LEU A 131 32.74 19.66 35.00
CA LEU A 131 32.51 20.93 35.70
C LEU A 131 32.05 20.71 37.15
N GLN A 132 31.19 19.71 37.41
CA GLN A 132 30.72 19.38 38.75
C GLN A 132 31.81 18.77 39.65
N THR A 133 32.80 18.07 39.08
CA THR A 133 33.95 17.53 39.82
C THR A 133 35.06 18.54 40.10
N ALA A 134 35.02 19.72 39.46
CA ALA A 134 36.02 20.75 39.68
C ALA A 134 35.96 21.22 41.14
N LYS A 135 36.96 20.82 41.93
CA LYS A 135 37.11 21.25 43.32
C LYS A 135 37.43 22.74 43.35
N TRP A 136 36.62 23.50 44.08
CA TRP A 136 36.91 24.87 44.53
C TRP A 136 37.84 24.84 45.73
#